data_AF-A0A1Z5IHZ4-F1
#
_entry.id   AF-A0A1Z5IHZ4-F1
#
_cell.length_a   1.000
_cell.length_b   1.000
_cell.length_c   1.000
_cell.angle_alpha   90.00
_cell.angle_beta   90.00
_cell.angle_gamma   90.00
#
_symmetry.space_group_name_H-M   'P 1'
#
loop_
_entity.id
_entity.type
_entity.pdbx_description
1 polymer ?
#
loop_
_entity_poly.entity_id
_entity_poly.type
_entity_poly.pdbx_seq_one_letter_code
_entity_poly.pdbx_strand_id
1 'polypeptide(L)'
;MFMSTGSFNQAHIIKGVIAVTVSTMLSSERPDEFSKFDDLFDQAKQKLFEQAQKRNGDGVVDVSFNTEVVRMNVAPKFLVVHGYGTVIALPKKAAKDTTTDESHN
;
A
#
# COMPACT_ATOMS: atom_id res chain seq x y z
N MET A 1 7.02 2.89 -7.62
CA MET A 1 6.49 2.96 -6.24
C MET A 1 6.81 1.64 -5.54
N PHE A 2 7.21 1.66 -4.27
CA PHE A 2 7.55 0.44 -3.53
C PHE A 2 6.65 0.24 -2.31
N MET A 3 6.64 -0.97 -1.77
CA MET A 3 5.91 -1.31 -0.55
C MET A 3 6.80 -2.15 0.38
N SER A 4 6.77 -1.87 1.68
CA SER A 4 7.55 -2.58 2.70
C SER A 4 6.70 -2.85 3.94
N THR A 5 6.83 -4.04 4.50
CA THR A 5 6.25 -4.38 5.81
C THR A 5 7.04 -3.81 6.98
N GLY A 6 8.32 -3.51 6.77
CA GLY A 6 9.18 -2.85 7.75
C GLY A 6 9.33 -1.36 7.51
N SER A 7 9.99 -0.71 8.47
CA SER A 7 10.34 0.70 8.42
C SER A 7 11.41 1.01 7.35
N PHE A 8 11.58 2.30 7.05
CA PHE A 8 12.54 2.76 6.04
C PHE A 8 13.67 3.57 6.67
N ASN A 9 14.88 3.02 6.65
CA ASN A 9 16.05 3.53 7.39
C ASN A 9 16.81 4.67 6.68
N GLN A 10 16.24 5.29 5.64
CA GLN A 10 16.83 6.45 4.98
C GLN A 10 15.93 7.68 5.18
N ALA A 11 16.50 8.87 4.99
CA ALA A 11 15.74 10.12 5.08
C ALA A 11 14.54 10.09 4.13
N HIS A 12 13.36 10.42 4.64
CA HIS A 12 12.11 10.45 3.89
C HIS A 12 11.12 11.43 4.51
N ILE A 13 10.09 11.81 3.75
CA ILE A 13 9.01 12.68 4.19
C ILE A 13 7.73 11.86 4.30
N ILE A 14 7.12 11.83 5.49
CA ILE A 14 5.83 11.18 5.71
C ILE A 14 4.72 12.00 5.04
N LYS A 15 3.91 11.35 4.20
CA LYS A 15 2.73 11.92 3.51
C LYS A 15 1.40 11.51 4.17
N GLY A 16 1.48 10.72 5.24
CA GLY A 16 0.35 10.30 6.06
C GLY A 16 0.00 8.81 5.91
N VAL A 17 -0.89 8.36 6.78
CA VAL A 17 -1.38 6.97 6.80
C VAL A 17 -2.50 6.79 5.78
N ILE A 18 -2.50 5.65 5.11
CA ILE A 18 -3.56 5.21 4.20
C ILE A 18 -4.09 3.85 4.62
N ALA A 19 -5.36 3.61 4.31
CA ALA A 19 -6.01 2.33 4.53
C ALA A 19 -6.96 2.02 3.38
N VAL A 20 -7.10 0.73 3.07
CA VAL A 20 -8.01 0.20 2.07
C VAL A 20 -8.75 -0.99 2.67
N THR A 21 -9.98 -1.20 2.22
CA THR A 21 -10.73 -2.41 2.51
C THR A 21 -11.21 -2.98 1.19
N VAL A 22 -11.01 -4.28 1.00
CA VAL A 22 -11.51 -5.05 -0.12
C VAL A 22 -12.17 -6.30 0.40
N SER A 23 -13.18 -6.77 -0.32
CA SER A 23 -13.94 -7.93 0.10
C SER A 23 -14.47 -8.69 -1.10
N THR A 24 -14.66 -9.99 -0.94
CA THR A 24 -15.36 -10.83 -1.91
C THR A 24 -16.41 -11.68 -1.22
N MET A 25 -17.48 -11.98 -1.94
CA MET A 25 -18.55 -12.84 -1.46
C MET A 25 -18.26 -14.31 -1.80
N LEU A 26 -18.45 -15.19 -0.83
CA LEU A 26 -18.41 -16.63 -1.03
C LEU A 26 -19.75 -17.15 -1.60
N SER A 27 -19.64 -18.14 -2.48
CA SER A 27 -20.81 -18.90 -2.93
C SER A 27 -21.24 -19.86 -1.81
N SER A 28 -22.53 -20.14 -1.74
CA SER A 28 -23.07 -21.06 -0.72
C SER A 28 -22.54 -22.49 -0.89
N GLU A 29 -22.19 -22.88 -2.12
CA GLU A 29 -21.64 -24.19 -2.46
C GLU A 29 -20.18 -24.37 -2.01
N ARG A 30 -19.44 -23.27 -1.81
CA ARG A 30 -18.01 -23.29 -1.46
C ARG A 30 -17.67 -22.24 -0.38
N PRO A 31 -18.19 -22.41 0.86
CA PRO A 31 -17.94 -21.49 1.97
C PRO A 31 -16.51 -21.57 2.54
N ASP A 32 -15.71 -22.51 2.05
CA ASP A 32 -14.33 -22.82 2.45
C ASP A 32 -13.29 -22.35 1.42
N GLU A 33 -13.71 -21.57 0.40
CA GLU A 33 -12.84 -21.11 -0.68
C GLU A 33 -11.91 -19.94 -0.25
N PHE A 34 -11.11 -20.18 0.80
CA PHE A 34 -10.20 -19.19 1.39
C PHE A 34 -9.04 -18.81 0.48
N SER A 35 -8.74 -19.59 -0.56
CA SER A 35 -7.74 -19.22 -1.58
C SER A 35 -8.07 -17.90 -2.27
N LYS A 36 -9.34 -17.46 -2.26
CA LYS A 36 -9.75 -16.14 -2.74
C LYS A 36 -9.16 -14.97 -1.95
N PHE A 37 -8.54 -15.20 -0.79
CA PHE A 37 -7.77 -14.17 -0.11
C PHE A 37 -6.57 -13.69 -0.93
N ASP A 38 -5.96 -14.53 -1.76
CA ASP A 38 -4.80 -14.16 -2.58
C ASP A 38 -5.15 -12.99 -3.53
N ASP A 39 -6.28 -13.12 -4.23
CA ASP A 39 -6.81 -12.07 -5.11
C ASP A 39 -7.14 -10.79 -4.32
N LEU A 40 -7.65 -10.92 -3.09
CA LEU A 40 -7.96 -9.78 -2.24
C LEU A 40 -6.69 -9.05 -1.78
N PHE A 41 -5.61 -9.77 -1.46
CA PHE A 41 -4.33 -9.14 -1.12
C PHE A 41 -3.79 -8.34 -2.29
N ASP A 42 -3.85 -8.88 -3.51
CA ASP A 42 -3.34 -8.16 -4.69
C ASP A 42 -4.18 -6.93 -5.02
N GLN A 43 -5.51 -7.02 -4.89
CA GLN A 43 -6.40 -5.86 -4.99
C GLN A 43 -6.11 -4.81 -3.91
N ALA A 44 -5.86 -5.23 -2.66
CA ALA A 44 -5.55 -4.33 -1.56
C ALA A 44 -4.21 -3.60 -1.81
N LYS A 45 -3.16 -4.33 -2.23
CA LYS A 45 -1.86 -3.73 -2.60
C LYS A 45 -2.02 -2.71 -3.72
N GLN A 46 -2.77 -3.04 -4.77
CA GLN A 46 -3.02 -2.13 -5.88
C GLN A 46 -3.73 -0.84 -5.42
N LYS A 47 -4.79 -0.96 -4.61
CA LYS A 47 -5.50 0.21 -4.07
C LYS A 47 -4.64 1.06 -3.14
N LEU A 48 -3.74 0.43 -2.36
CA LEU A 48 -2.77 1.15 -1.54
C LEU A 48 -1.81 1.97 -2.41
N PHE A 49 -1.31 1.40 -3.51
CA PHE A 49 -0.48 2.13 -4.46
C PHE A 49 -1.22 3.31 -5.10
N GLU A 50 -2.48 3.12 -5.50
CA GLU A 50 -3.31 4.20 -6.04
C GLU A 50 -3.50 5.34 -5.01
N GLN A 51 -3.76 5.02 -3.75
CA GLN A 51 -3.86 6.03 -2.69
C GLN A 51 -2.53 6.74 -2.42
N ALA A 52 -1.42 6.02 -2.42
CA ALA A 52 -0.09 6.59 -2.25
C ALA A 52 0.29 7.52 -3.41
N GLN A 53 -0.06 7.14 -4.64
CA GLN A 53 0.15 7.98 -5.83
C GLN A 53 -0.65 9.28 -5.75
N LYS A 54 -1.92 9.23 -5.32
CA LYS A 54 -2.75 10.43 -5.08
C LYS A 54 -2.15 11.37 -4.03
N ARG A 55 -1.29 10.85 -3.14
CA ARG A 55 -0.57 11.62 -2.11
C ARG A 55 0.84 12.02 -2.52
N ASN A 56 1.22 11.82 -3.79
CA ASN A 56 2.57 12.05 -4.31
C ASN A 56 3.65 11.34 -3.47
N GLY A 57 3.36 10.10 -3.05
CA GLY A 57 4.32 9.21 -2.39
C GLY A 57 5.16 8.42 -3.37
N ASP A 58 6.37 8.07 -2.96
CA ASP A 58 7.28 7.18 -3.70
C ASP A 58 7.18 5.74 -3.21
N GLY A 59 6.64 5.53 -2.00
CA GLY A 59 6.36 4.20 -1.46
C GLY A 59 5.43 4.21 -0.25
N VAL A 60 5.08 3.00 0.20
CA VAL A 60 4.30 2.74 1.41
C VAL A 60 5.09 1.82 2.34
N VAL A 61 5.26 2.22 3.58
CA VAL A 61 6.05 1.48 4.60
C VAL A 61 5.17 1.09 5.77
N ASP A 62 5.70 0.22 6.63
CA ASP A 62 4.97 -0.35 7.77
C ASP A 62 3.63 -0.96 7.34
N VAL A 63 3.63 -1.61 6.17
CA VAL A 63 2.42 -2.19 5.61
C VAL A 63 2.03 -3.43 6.37
N SER A 64 0.75 -3.50 6.72
CA SER A 64 0.15 -4.64 7.38
C SER A 64 -1.23 -4.91 6.79
N PHE A 65 -1.65 -6.16 6.91
CA PHE A 65 -2.95 -6.63 6.46
C PHE A 65 -3.63 -7.41 7.57
N ASN A 66 -4.90 -7.07 7.81
CA ASN A 66 -5.78 -7.87 8.65
C ASN A 66 -6.77 -8.59 7.74
N THR A 67 -7.06 -9.85 8.07
CA THR A 67 -8.06 -10.66 7.37
C THR A 67 -9.24 -10.94 8.28
N GLU A 68 -10.44 -10.89 7.70
CA GLU A 68 -11.67 -11.21 8.41
C GLU A 68 -12.54 -12.14 7.55
N VAL A 69 -13.14 -13.14 8.21
CA VAL A 69 -14.16 -14.00 7.61
C VAL A 69 -15.50 -13.62 8.23
N VAL A 70 -16.30 -12.87 7.47
CA VAL A 70 -17.59 -12.38 7.95
C VAL A 70 -18.67 -13.43 7.68
N ARG A 71 -19.35 -13.84 8.75
CA ARG A 71 -20.46 -14.79 8.68
C ARG A 71 -21.79 -14.07 8.53
N MET A 72 -22.68 -14.65 7.75
CA MET A 72 -24.11 -14.28 7.75
C MET A 72 -24.90 -15.51 8.19
N ASN A 73 -25.72 -15.34 9.23
CA ASN A 73 -26.36 -16.45 9.94
C ASN A 73 -25.31 -17.46 10.44
N VAL A 74 -25.33 -18.68 9.90
CA VAL A 74 -24.44 -19.78 10.33
C VAL A 74 -23.23 -20.00 9.41
N ALA A 75 -23.16 -19.33 8.25
CA ALA A 75 -22.16 -19.63 7.23
C ALA A 75 -21.23 -18.43 6.93
N PRO A 76 -19.93 -18.67 6.65
CA PRO A 76 -19.06 -17.70 6.03
C PRO A 76 -19.68 -17.16 4.74
N LYS A 77 -19.76 -15.83 4.62
CA LYS A 77 -20.34 -15.19 3.44
C LYS A 77 -19.41 -14.21 2.76
N PHE A 78 -18.52 -13.56 3.50
CA PHE A 78 -17.52 -12.67 2.93
C PHE A 78 -16.13 -12.97 3.47
N LEU A 79 -15.15 -12.82 2.58
CA LEU A 79 -13.76 -12.66 2.95
C LEU A 79 -13.42 -11.17 2.81
N VAL A 80 -12.76 -10.60 3.81
CA VAL A 80 -12.41 -9.19 3.86
C VAL A 80 -10.92 -9.04 4.17
N VAL A 81 -10.25 -8.17 3.44
CA VAL A 81 -8.87 -7.77 3.70
C VAL A 81 -8.84 -6.27 3.95
N HIS A 82 -8.31 -5.90 5.12
CA HIS A 82 -7.98 -4.52 5.46
C HIS A 82 -6.48 -4.35 5.32
N GLY A 83 -6.05 -3.51 4.39
CA GLY A 83 -4.64 -3.15 4.22
C GLY A 83 -4.39 -1.73 4.69
N TYR A 84 -3.29 -1.49 5.39
CA TYR A 84 -2.91 -0.15 5.85
C TYR A 84 -1.40 0.02 5.87
N GLY A 85 -0.96 1.27 5.83
CA GLY A 85 0.46 1.63 5.90
C GLY A 85 0.69 3.13 5.82
N THR A 86 1.96 3.53 5.88
CA THR A 86 2.36 4.94 5.87
C THR A 86 2.96 5.30 4.52
N VAL A 87 2.41 6.32 3.87
CA VAL A 87 2.96 6.82 2.61
C VAL A 87 4.18 7.69 2.90
N ILE A 88 5.26 7.45 2.16
CA ILE A 88 6.49 8.24 2.25
C ILE A 88 6.93 8.74 0.87
N ALA A 89 7.61 9.87 0.84
CA ALA A 89 8.29 10.41 -0.33
C ALA A 89 9.79 10.56 -0.05
N LEU A 90 10.61 10.28 -1.05
CA LEU A 90 12.06 10.39 -0.96
C LEU A 90 12.50 11.85 -1.19
N PRO A 91 13.56 12.33 -0.51
CA PRO A 91 14.11 13.64 -0.78
C PRO A 91 14.58 13.70 -2.23
N LYS A 92 14.12 14.69 -2.99
CA LYS A 92 14.67 14.94 -4.33
C LYS A 92 16.11 15.42 -4.15
N LYS A 93 17.08 14.70 -4.71
CA LYS A 93 18.47 15.15 -4.76
C LYS A 93 18.46 16.48 -5.52
N ALA A 94 18.80 17.58 -4.84
CA ALA A 94 19.01 18.86 -5.51
C ALA A 94 20.10 18.64 -6.56
N ALA A 95 19.75 18.80 -7.84
CA ALA A 95 20.74 18.89 -8.89
C ALA A 95 21.62 20.08 -8.51
N LYS A 96 22.89 19.83 -8.14
CA LYS A 96 23.87 20.90 -8.04
C LYS A 96 24.05 21.43 -9.45
N ASP A 97 23.54 22.63 -9.72
CA ASP A 97 23.93 23.42 -10.87
C ASP A 97 25.43 23.71 -10.76
N THR A 98 26.24 22.85 -11.35
CA THR A 98 27.64 23.14 -11.67
C THR A 98 27.64 23.95 -12.96
N THR A 99 27.30 25.23 -12.86
CA THR A 99 27.78 26.23 -13.81
C THR A 99 29.00 26.87 -13.15
N THR A 100 30.15 26.23 -13.33
CA THR A 100 31.44 26.81 -12.97
C THR A 100 31.69 27.96 -13.93
N ASP A 101 31.70 29.15 -13.36
CA ASP A 101 32.03 30.42 -13.96
C ASP A 101 33.55 30.41 -14.27
N GLU A 102 33.93 29.95 -15.45
CA GLU A 102 35.31 30.11 -15.98
C GLU A 102 35.27 31.04 -17.20
N SER A 103 35.12 32.34 -16.93
CA SER A 103 35.71 33.39 -17.76
C SER A 103 36.67 34.20 -16.88
N HIS A 104 37.94 33.82 -16.90
CA HIS A 104 39.04 34.65 -16.46
C HIS A 104 39.92 34.99 -17.67
N ASN A 105 39.80 36.25 -18.05
CA ASN A 105 40.83 37.21 -18.49
C ASN A 105 42.06 36.66 -19.26
#